data_AF-A0A1Q7SHC4-F1
#
_entry.id   AF-A0A1Q7SHC4-F1
#
_cell.length_a   1.000
_cell.length_b   1.000
_cell.length_c   1.000
_cell.angle_alpha   90.00
_cell.angle_beta   90.00
_cell.angle_gamma   90.00
#
_symmetry.space_group_name_H-M   'P 1'
#
loop_
_entity.id
_entity.type
_entity.pdbx_description
1 polymer ?
#
loop_
_entity_poly.entity_id
_entity_poly.type
_entity_poly.pdbx_seq_one_letter_code
_entity_poly.pdbx_strand_id
1 'polypeptide(L)'
;MTLVATSAGKAYVDQPSMKPMIARISLAVLCVAGICWLGGVNIRAVIGFDLLQMGTLDFRPNVHPYVERTVFSLIAQSSLVVDIAYLVVWASGLVFLKTTSLSLKENGWLLMSAILFYLFTPVEVYTMVLDAKMWLLDHVGSNDLVEFRKLFIHRLAALAGVPMIALLSYYSIVCLAVFQPMKTLPISGETTPGCLPS
;
A
#
# COMPACT_ATOMS: atom_id res chain seq x y z
N MET A 1 38.12 19.27 52.95
CA MET A 1 36.65 19.33 53.04
C MET A 1 36.15 19.71 51.66
N THR A 2 35.19 18.95 51.17
CA THR A 2 35.06 18.53 49.78
C THR A 2 34.42 19.59 48.87
N LEU A 3 34.98 19.77 47.67
CA LEU A 3 34.42 20.53 46.56
C LEU A 3 33.10 19.89 46.09
N VAL A 4 32.00 20.65 46.14
CA VAL A 4 30.73 20.28 45.48
C VAL A 4 30.60 21.16 44.24
N ALA A 5 30.81 20.54 43.08
CA ALA A 5 30.56 21.15 41.77
C ALA A 5 29.07 21.13 41.47
N THR A 6 28.41 22.29 41.43
CA THR A 6 27.06 22.45 40.91
C THR A 6 27.11 22.52 39.38
N SER A 7 26.78 21.41 38.73
CA SER A 7 26.46 21.33 37.30
C SER A 7 25.10 22.01 37.06
N ALA A 8 25.13 23.23 36.52
CA ALA A 8 23.95 24.02 36.24
C ALA A 8 23.26 23.54 34.95
N GLY A 9 22.15 22.82 35.17
CA GLY A 9 20.92 22.79 34.37
C GLY A 9 21.00 23.21 32.90
N LYS A 10 21.15 22.22 32.02
CA LYS A 10 20.75 22.35 30.62
C LYS A 10 19.22 22.35 30.58
N ALA A 11 18.62 23.54 30.47
CA ALA A 11 17.18 23.70 30.28
C ALA A 11 16.74 22.93 29.04
N TYR A 12 16.00 21.85 29.24
CA TYR A 12 15.33 21.13 28.16
C TYR A 12 14.17 22.01 27.71
N VAL A 13 14.40 22.82 26.68
CA VAL A 13 13.30 23.46 25.96
C VAL A 13 12.53 22.33 25.31
N ASP A 14 11.38 21.99 25.89
CA ASP A 14 10.39 21.07 25.35
C ASP A 14 9.85 21.67 24.06
N GLN A 15 10.61 21.51 22.97
CA GLN A 15 10.07 21.77 21.64
C GLN A 15 8.94 20.77 21.44
N PRO A 16 7.73 21.20 21.03
CA PRO A 16 6.71 20.27 20.60
C PRO A 16 7.31 19.48 19.46
N SER A 17 7.64 18.22 19.75
CA SER A 17 8.21 17.28 18.81
C SER A 17 7.20 17.16 17.65
N MET A 18 7.39 17.92 16.57
CA MET A 18 6.46 17.93 15.43
C MET A 18 6.54 16.62 14.64
N LYS A 19 7.66 15.90 14.75
CA LYS A 19 7.93 14.60 14.11
C LYS A 19 6.88 13.52 14.44
N PRO A 20 6.50 13.25 15.72
CA PRO A 20 5.49 12.24 16.05
C PRO A 20 4.08 12.59 15.55
N MET A 21 3.71 13.87 15.47
CA MET A 21 2.37 14.26 14.99
C MET A 21 2.23 14.00 13.49
N ILE A 22 3.25 14.37 12.70
CA ILE A 22 3.29 14.08 11.26
C ILE A 22 3.26 12.58 11.01
N ALA A 23 4.03 11.79 11.77
CA ALA A 23 4.03 10.32 11.64
C ALA A 23 2.65 9.71 11.91
N ARG A 24 1.93 10.21 12.91
CA ARG A 24 0.56 9.75 13.25
C ARG A 24 -0.45 10.11 12.15
N ILE A 25 -0.38 11.33 11.63
CA ILE A 25 -1.26 11.77 10.54
C ILE A 25 -0.96 10.95 9.28
N SER A 26 0.32 10.77 8.92
CA SER A 26 0.69 9.97 7.76
C SER A 26 0.24 8.52 7.89
N LEU A 27 0.30 7.95 9.10
CA LEU A 27 -0.19 6.59 9.36
C LEU A 27 -1.72 6.51 9.18
N ALA A 28 -2.46 7.47 9.74
CA ALA A 28 -3.92 7.50 9.60
C ALA A 28 -4.35 7.63 8.13
N VAL A 29 -3.70 8.53 7.38
CA VAL A 29 -3.92 8.70 5.94
C VAL A 29 -3.57 7.41 5.18
N LEU A 30 -2.45 6.77 5.52
CA LEU A 30 -2.04 5.50 4.91
C LEU A 30 -3.07 4.39 5.15
N CYS A 31 -3.62 4.28 6.37
CA CYS A 31 -4.63 3.27 6.67
C CYS A 31 -5.92 3.50 5.87
N VAL A 32 -6.44 4.73 5.86
CA VAL A 32 -7.68 5.06 5.14
C VAL A 32 -7.48 4.89 3.63
N ALA A 33 -6.42 5.46 3.08
CA ALA A 33 -6.09 5.33 1.66
C ALA A 33 -5.81 3.86 1.28
N GLY A 34 -5.18 3.09 2.17
CA GLY A 34 -4.89 1.67 1.97
C GLY A 34 -6.17 0.82 1.90
N ILE A 35 -7.16 1.10 2.75
CA ILE A 35 -8.48 0.44 2.69
C ILE A 35 -9.19 0.81 1.39
N CYS A 36 -9.21 2.09 1.01
CA CYS A 36 -9.83 2.53 -0.24
C CYS A 36 -9.16 1.90 -1.47
N TRP A 37 -7.83 1.85 -1.49
CA TRP A 37 -7.04 1.24 -2.55
C TRP A 37 -7.30 -0.27 -2.66
N LEU A 38 -7.16 -1.03 -1.56
CA LEU A 38 -7.42 -2.47 -1.55
C LEU A 38 -8.88 -2.81 -1.90
N GLY A 39 -9.84 -2.05 -1.38
CA GLY A 39 -11.25 -2.21 -1.72
C GLY A 39 -11.50 -1.95 -3.21
N GLY A 40 -10.92 -0.88 -3.77
CA GLY A 40 -11.06 -0.54 -5.17
C GLY A 40 -10.43 -1.57 -6.12
N VAL A 41 -9.28 -2.17 -5.76
CA VAL A 41 -8.68 -3.28 -6.52
C VAL A 41 -9.64 -4.48 -6.59
N ASN A 42 -10.31 -4.81 -5.49
CA ASN A 42 -11.30 -5.89 -5.44
C ASN A 42 -12.54 -5.57 -6.29
N ILE A 43 -13.10 -4.36 -6.18
CA ILE A 43 -14.25 -3.92 -6.98
C ILE A 43 -13.92 -4.03 -8.47
N ARG A 44 -12.75 -3.56 -8.88
CA ARG A 44 -12.29 -3.62 -10.27
C ARG A 44 -12.14 -5.06 -10.77
N ALA A 45 -11.65 -5.98 -9.93
CA ALA A 45 -11.57 -7.39 -10.26
C ALA A 45 -12.96 -7.99 -10.48
N VAL A 46 -13.93 -7.71 -9.59
CA VAL A 46 -15.32 -8.17 -9.71
C VAL A 46 -15.97 -7.68 -11.00
N ILE A 47 -15.85 -6.38 -11.30
CA ILE A 47 -16.41 -5.79 -12.54
C ILE A 47 -15.75 -6.40 -13.78
N GLY A 48 -14.42 -6.61 -13.75
CA GLY A 48 -13.69 -7.23 -14.85
C GLY A 48 -14.11 -8.68 -15.12
N PHE A 49 -14.41 -9.46 -14.08
CA PHE A 49 -14.88 -10.84 -14.22
C PHE A 49 -16.30 -10.96 -14.77
N ASP A 50 -17.13 -9.93 -14.66
CA ASP A 50 -18.49 -9.96 -15.19
C ASP A 50 -18.53 -9.93 -16.73
N LEU A 51 -17.54 -9.28 -17.36
CA LEU A 51 -17.40 -9.21 -18.82
C LEU A 51 -16.89 -10.51 -19.46
N LEU A 52 -16.16 -11.32 -18.69
CA LEU A 52 -15.50 -12.52 -19.19
C LEU A 52 -16.35 -13.76 -18.92
N GLN A 53 -16.13 -14.78 -19.75
CA GLN A 53 -16.62 -16.11 -19.45
C GLN A 53 -15.66 -16.78 -18.46
N MET A 54 -16.19 -17.30 -17.36
CA MET A 54 -15.42 -17.86 -16.25
C MET A 54 -14.42 -18.93 -16.75
N GLY A 55 -13.14 -18.74 -16.43
CA GLY A 55 -12.06 -19.66 -16.83
C GLY A 55 -11.52 -19.44 -18.25
N THR A 56 -12.03 -18.47 -19.00
CA THR A 56 -11.56 -18.10 -20.34
C THR A 56 -11.24 -16.61 -20.41
N LEU A 57 -10.37 -16.21 -21.35
CA LEU A 57 -10.12 -14.80 -21.69
C LEU A 57 -11.12 -14.27 -22.73
N ASP A 58 -12.16 -15.05 -23.04
CA ASP A 58 -13.17 -14.70 -24.02
C ASP A 58 -14.30 -13.89 -23.40
N PHE A 59 -14.78 -12.90 -24.15
CA PHE A 59 -15.93 -12.10 -23.78
C PHE A 59 -17.21 -12.90 -23.95
N ARG A 60 -18.17 -12.68 -23.05
CA ARG A 60 -19.49 -13.31 -23.16
C ARG A 60 -20.20 -12.84 -24.45
N PRO A 61 -20.63 -13.76 -25.34
CA PRO A 61 -21.22 -13.40 -26.63
C PRO A 61 -22.62 -12.77 -26.51
N ASN A 62 -23.28 -12.91 -25.35
CA ASN A 62 -24.67 -12.45 -25.13
C ASN A 62 -24.76 -11.05 -24.49
N VAL A 63 -23.66 -10.30 -24.38
CA VAL A 63 -23.68 -8.95 -23.79
C VAL A 63 -24.02 -7.94 -24.87
N HIS A 64 -25.09 -7.17 -24.65
CA HIS A 64 -25.48 -6.11 -25.57
C HIS A 64 -24.36 -5.03 -25.61
N PRO A 65 -23.95 -4.51 -26.78
CA PRO A 65 -22.82 -3.57 -26.90
C PRO A 65 -22.94 -2.32 -26.02
N TYR A 66 -24.17 -1.89 -25.75
CA TYR A 66 -24.45 -0.77 -24.83
C TYR A 66 -24.07 -1.08 -23.37
N VAL A 67 -24.36 -2.29 -22.90
CA VAL A 67 -24.03 -2.72 -21.53
C VAL A 67 -22.53 -2.85 -21.39
N GLU A 68 -21.88 -3.50 -22.36
CA GLU A 68 -20.44 -3.66 -22.40
C GLU A 68 -19.69 -2.32 -22.33
N ARG A 69 -20.13 -1.33 -23.11
CA ARG A 69 -19.59 0.03 -23.06
C ARG A 69 -19.70 0.63 -21.66
N THR A 70 -20.86 0.49 -21.03
CA THR A 70 -21.10 1.02 -19.68
C THR A 70 -20.15 0.38 -18.67
N VAL A 71 -19.93 -0.93 -18.77
CA VAL A 71 -18.99 -1.64 -17.90
C VAL A 71 -17.55 -1.20 -18.14
N PHE A 72 -17.13 -1.00 -19.40
CA PHE A 72 -15.78 -0.48 -19.68
C PHE A 72 -15.55 0.93 -19.13
N SER A 73 -16.54 1.82 -19.24
CA SER A 73 -16.43 3.16 -18.65
C SER A 73 -16.37 3.09 -17.13
N LEU A 74 -17.15 2.19 -16.49
CA LEU A 74 -17.05 1.92 -15.05
C LEU A 74 -15.66 1.40 -14.65
N ILE A 75 -15.08 0.48 -15.42
CA ILE A 75 -13.72 0.00 -15.20
C ILE A 75 -12.72 1.15 -15.30
N ALA A 76 -12.80 1.98 -16.34
CA ALA A 76 -11.89 3.11 -16.54
C ALA A 76 -11.97 4.14 -15.41
N GLN A 77 -13.18 4.52 -14.99
CA GLN A 77 -13.41 5.46 -13.89
C GLN A 77 -12.95 4.87 -12.55
N SER A 78 -13.26 3.60 -12.28
CA SER A 78 -12.83 2.94 -11.04
C SER A 78 -11.31 2.79 -10.97
N SER A 79 -10.64 2.49 -12.09
CA SER A 79 -9.19 2.42 -12.18
C SER A 79 -8.53 3.74 -11.80
N LEU A 80 -9.03 4.88 -12.27
CA LEU A 80 -8.48 6.18 -11.88
C LEU A 80 -8.57 6.44 -10.36
N VAL A 81 -9.69 6.08 -9.73
CA VAL A 81 -9.85 6.23 -8.28
C VAL A 81 -8.84 5.36 -7.53
N VAL A 82 -8.63 4.12 -7.99
CA VAL A 82 -7.64 3.19 -7.43
C VAL A 82 -6.22 3.72 -7.59
N ASP A 83 -5.90 4.26 -8.77
CA ASP A 83 -4.58 4.82 -9.10
C ASP A 83 -4.26 6.03 -8.21
N ILE A 84 -5.21 6.94 -8.01
CA ILE A 84 -5.06 8.09 -7.11
C ILE A 84 -4.89 7.60 -5.66
N ALA A 85 -5.71 6.65 -5.21
CA ALA A 85 -5.60 6.09 -3.86
C ALA A 85 -4.22 5.44 -3.65
N TYR A 86 -3.71 4.71 -4.65
CA TYR A 86 -2.38 4.10 -4.61
C TYR A 86 -1.28 5.15 -4.46
N LEU A 87 -1.32 6.25 -5.24
CA LEU A 87 -0.34 7.34 -5.11
C LEU A 87 -0.35 7.96 -3.71
N VAL A 88 -1.53 8.11 -3.10
CA VAL A 88 -1.66 8.59 -1.72
C VAL A 88 -1.06 7.61 -0.73
N VAL A 89 -1.30 6.30 -0.87
CA VAL A 89 -0.68 5.25 -0.03
C VAL A 89 0.83 5.26 -0.19
N TRP A 90 1.33 5.34 -1.42
CA TRP A 90 2.76 5.35 -1.71
C TRP A 90 3.46 6.58 -1.10
N ALA A 91 2.88 7.78 -1.31
CA ALA A 91 3.44 9.02 -0.77
C ALA A 91 3.37 9.06 0.76
N SER A 92 2.23 8.68 1.36
CA SER A 92 2.08 8.64 2.82
C SER A 92 2.99 7.58 3.45
N GLY A 93 3.18 6.43 2.80
CA GLY A 93 4.11 5.39 3.25
C GLY A 93 5.55 5.84 3.25
N LEU A 94 5.97 6.57 2.20
CA LEU A 94 7.31 7.14 2.13
C LEU A 94 7.55 8.22 3.19
N VAL A 95 6.57 9.10 3.40
CA VAL A 95 6.62 10.13 4.46
C VAL A 95 6.67 9.48 5.84
N PHE A 96 5.85 8.45 6.07
CA PHE A 96 5.84 7.71 7.33
C PHE A 96 7.20 7.07 7.62
N LEU A 97 7.80 6.37 6.64
CA LEU A 97 9.12 5.74 6.80
C LEU A 97 10.24 6.73 7.09
N LYS A 98 10.19 7.95 6.51
CA LYS A 98 11.18 9.00 6.75
C LYS A 98 11.00 9.73 8.08
N THR A 99 9.76 9.83 8.56
CA THR A 99 9.43 10.63 9.76
C THR A 99 9.50 9.79 11.04
N THR A 100 9.27 8.49 10.91
CA THR A 100 9.31 7.54 12.02
C THR A 100 10.72 7.47 12.62
N SER A 101 10.79 7.56 13.95
CA SER A 101 12.02 7.39 14.73
C SER A 101 12.36 5.92 15.00
N LEU A 102 11.52 4.98 14.54
CA LEU A 102 11.77 3.55 14.66
C LEU A 102 12.93 3.18 13.74
N SER A 103 13.99 2.62 14.31
CA SER A 103 15.05 2.01 13.52
C SER A 103 14.46 0.85 12.70
N LEU A 104 14.50 0.98 11.37
CA LEU A 104 14.06 -0.06 10.43
C LEU A 104 14.79 -1.39 10.67
N LYS A 105 16.00 -1.32 11.23
CA LYS A 105 16.81 -2.50 11.57
C LYS A 105 16.36 -3.18 12.86
N GLU A 106 15.82 -2.42 13.82
CA GLU A 106 15.34 -2.97 15.09
C GLU A 106 13.93 -3.56 14.97
N ASN A 107 13.12 -3.00 14.07
CA ASN A 107 11.74 -3.44 13.84
C ASN A 107 11.63 -4.22 12.52
N GLY A 108 12.09 -5.47 12.53
CA GLY A 108 12.10 -6.33 11.34
C GLY A 108 10.74 -6.48 10.65
N TRP A 109 9.64 -6.40 11.40
CA TRP A 109 8.28 -6.51 10.87
C TRP A 109 7.91 -5.33 9.95
N LEU A 110 8.38 -4.13 10.29
CA LEU A 110 8.11 -2.91 9.54
C LEU A 110 8.97 -2.85 8.26
N LEU A 111 10.23 -3.30 8.36
CA LEU A 111 11.10 -3.47 7.20
C LEU A 111 10.52 -4.50 6.22
N MET A 112 10.06 -5.66 6.71
CA MET A 112 9.47 -6.70 5.87
C MET A 112 8.22 -6.20 5.15
N SER A 113 7.34 -5.50 5.88
CA SER A 113 6.14 -4.87 5.32
C SER A 113 6.48 -3.87 4.21
N ALA A 114 7.48 -3.02 4.43
CA ALA A 114 7.94 -2.05 3.45
C ALA A 114 8.52 -2.73 2.20
N ILE A 115 9.38 -3.74 2.38
CA ILE A 115 9.96 -4.48 1.24
C ILE A 115 8.86 -5.12 0.41
N LEU A 116 7.90 -5.82 1.02
CA LEU A 116 6.78 -6.43 0.29
C LEU A 116 5.99 -5.37 -0.50
N PHE A 117 5.68 -4.22 0.10
CA PHE A 117 4.93 -3.16 -0.58
C PHE A 117 5.72 -2.58 -1.77
N TYR A 118 6.99 -2.21 -1.57
CA TYR A 118 7.79 -1.56 -2.62
C TYR A 118 8.25 -2.53 -3.72
N LEU A 119 8.38 -3.82 -3.42
CA LEU A 119 8.74 -4.84 -4.40
C LEU A 119 7.71 -4.94 -5.53
N PHE A 120 6.41 -4.77 -5.22
CA PHE A 120 5.33 -4.82 -6.21
C PHE A 120 5.00 -3.45 -6.83
N THR A 121 5.70 -2.37 -6.46
CA THR A 121 5.55 -1.04 -7.09
C THR A 121 5.68 -1.05 -8.62
N PRO A 122 6.66 -1.73 -9.26
CA PRO A 122 6.72 -1.74 -10.74
C PRO A 122 5.50 -2.39 -11.39
N VAL A 123 4.89 -3.37 -10.73
CA VAL A 123 3.65 -4.01 -11.22
C VAL A 123 2.50 -3.01 -11.19
N GLU A 124 2.33 -2.29 -10.07
CA GLU A 124 1.29 -1.27 -9.93
C GLU A 124 1.50 -0.12 -10.93
N VAL A 125 2.74 0.35 -11.11
CA VAL A 125 3.05 1.39 -12.11
C VAL A 125 2.72 0.92 -13.53
N TYR A 126 3.01 -0.33 -13.87
CA TYR A 126 2.64 -0.89 -15.17
C TYR A 126 1.12 -0.94 -15.35
N THR A 127 0.36 -1.34 -14.32
CA THR A 127 -1.11 -1.29 -14.38
C THR A 127 -1.65 0.12 -14.53
N MET A 128 -1.11 1.10 -13.80
CA MET A 128 -1.52 2.50 -13.90
C MET A 128 -1.32 3.06 -15.32
N VAL A 129 -0.24 2.67 -16.02
CA VAL A 129 -0.02 3.09 -17.41
C VAL A 129 -1.08 2.51 -18.35
N LEU A 130 -1.49 1.26 -18.16
CA LEU A 130 -2.57 0.64 -18.94
C LEU A 130 -3.93 1.27 -18.59
N ASP A 131 -4.17 1.55 -17.33
CA ASP A 131 -5.38 2.19 -16.81
C ASP A 131 -5.53 3.62 -17.36
N ALA A 132 -4.46 4.41 -17.39
CA ALA A 132 -4.44 5.74 -17.99
C ALA A 132 -4.75 5.69 -19.50
N LYS A 133 -4.25 4.68 -20.22
CA LYS A 133 -4.58 4.48 -21.64
C LYS A 133 -6.05 4.14 -21.85
N MET A 134 -6.63 3.28 -21.01
CA MET A 134 -8.06 2.95 -21.08
C MET A 134 -8.92 4.18 -20.79
N TRP A 135 -8.55 5.00 -19.81
CA TRP A 135 -9.26 6.25 -19.51
C TRP A 135 -9.18 7.27 -20.65
N LEU A 136 -8.00 7.45 -21.25
CA LEU A 136 -7.82 8.34 -22.40
C LEU A 136 -8.72 7.91 -23.58
N LEU A 137 -8.84 6.60 -23.80
CA LEU A 137 -9.67 6.05 -24.87
C LEU A 137 -11.17 6.26 -24.62
N ASP A 138 -11.60 6.28 -23.36
CA ASP A 138 -13.00 6.49 -22.94
C ASP A 138 -13.41 7.96 -23.13
N HIS A 139 -12.55 8.89 -22.71
CA HIS A 139 -12.88 10.31 -22.66
C HIS A 139 -12.47 11.11 -23.90
N VAL A 140 -11.38 10.73 -24.57
CA VAL A 140 -10.80 11.50 -25.69
C VAL A 140 -10.83 10.71 -27.01
N GLY A 141 -10.82 9.37 -26.94
CA GLY A 141 -10.81 8.49 -28.11
C GLY A 141 -12.17 8.36 -28.83
N SER A 142 -12.14 7.71 -30.00
CA SER A 142 -13.32 7.45 -30.87
C SER A 142 -14.36 6.49 -30.28
N ASN A 143 -14.29 6.16 -28.98
CA ASN A 143 -15.18 5.21 -28.31
C ASN A 143 -15.30 3.85 -29.03
N ASP A 144 -14.22 3.38 -29.64
CA ASP A 144 -14.20 2.11 -30.35
C ASP A 144 -14.07 0.93 -29.36
N LEU A 145 -15.11 0.11 -29.29
CA LEU A 145 -15.18 -1.07 -28.40
C LEU A 145 -14.08 -2.09 -28.73
N VAL A 146 -13.63 -2.16 -29.99
CA VAL A 146 -12.62 -3.14 -30.42
C VAL A 146 -11.26 -2.84 -29.78
N GLU A 147 -10.87 -1.57 -29.73
CA GLU A 147 -9.62 -1.15 -29.10
C GLU A 147 -9.66 -1.35 -27.58
N PHE A 148 -10.81 -1.07 -26.94
CA PHE A 148 -11.02 -1.36 -25.52
C PHE A 148 -10.81 -2.82 -25.18
N ARG A 149 -11.47 -3.73 -25.93
CA ARG A 149 -11.30 -5.18 -25.75
C ARG A 149 -9.85 -5.60 -25.88
N LYS A 150 -9.13 -5.06 -26.87
CA LYS A 150 -7.71 -5.37 -27.10
C LYS A 150 -6.82 -4.91 -25.94
N LEU A 151 -7.02 -3.70 -25.42
CA LEU A 151 -6.31 -3.18 -24.25
C LEU A 151 -6.62 -3.99 -22.99
N PHE A 152 -7.88 -4.36 -22.79
CA PHE A 152 -8.32 -5.15 -21.64
C PHE A 152 -7.76 -6.57 -21.67
N ILE A 153 -7.79 -7.26 -22.82
CA ILE A 153 -7.14 -8.57 -22.99
C ILE A 153 -5.64 -8.45 -22.78
N HIS A 154 -5.00 -7.42 -23.33
CA HIS A 154 -3.56 -7.22 -23.16
C HIS A 154 -3.19 -7.06 -21.68
N ARG A 155 -3.99 -6.31 -20.92
CA ARG A 155 -3.85 -6.19 -19.47
C ARG A 155 -4.00 -7.54 -18.77
N LEU A 156 -5.05 -8.30 -19.06
CA LEU A 156 -5.29 -9.60 -18.41
C LEU A 156 -4.20 -10.63 -18.75
N ALA A 157 -3.73 -10.65 -19.99
CA ALA A 157 -2.69 -11.56 -20.46
C ALA A 157 -1.31 -11.18 -19.90
N ALA A 158 -0.94 -9.90 -19.94
CA ALA A 158 0.35 -9.42 -19.41
C ALA A 158 0.46 -9.57 -17.89
N LEU A 159 -0.69 -9.61 -17.19
CA LEU A 159 -0.76 -9.73 -15.75
C LEU A 159 -1.40 -11.03 -15.28
N ALA A 160 -1.41 -12.10 -16.10
CA ALA A 160 -1.99 -13.37 -15.67
C ALA A 160 -1.26 -13.91 -14.42
N GLY A 161 -1.92 -13.82 -13.26
CA GLY A 161 -1.43 -14.30 -11.96
C GLY A 161 -0.66 -13.27 -11.11
N VAL A 162 0.04 -12.30 -11.71
CA VAL A 162 0.89 -11.34 -10.96
C VAL A 162 0.09 -10.46 -9.98
N PRO A 163 -1.06 -9.86 -10.35
CA PRO A 163 -1.90 -9.10 -9.44
C PRO A 163 -2.49 -9.94 -8.32
N MET A 164 -2.77 -11.23 -8.56
CA MET A 164 -3.28 -12.11 -7.50
C MET A 164 -2.21 -12.38 -6.44
N ILE A 165 -0.95 -12.59 -6.86
CA ILE A 165 0.19 -12.72 -5.95
C ILE A 165 0.43 -11.40 -5.20
N ALA A 166 0.35 -10.26 -5.89
CA ALA A 166 0.47 -8.94 -5.26
C ALA A 166 -0.65 -8.71 -4.23
N LEU A 167 -1.90 -9.04 -4.54
CA LEU A 167 -3.03 -8.93 -3.64
C LEU A 167 -2.84 -9.78 -2.37
N LEU A 168 -2.40 -11.03 -2.52
CA LEU A 168 -2.03 -11.89 -1.39
C LEU A 168 -0.88 -11.31 -0.56
N SER A 169 0.11 -10.70 -1.21
CA SER A 169 1.23 -10.05 -0.50
C SER A 169 0.74 -8.86 0.31
N TYR A 170 -0.19 -8.06 -0.22
CA TYR A 170 -0.77 -6.93 0.50
C TYR A 170 -1.61 -7.37 1.71
N TYR A 171 -2.40 -8.44 1.59
CA TYR A 171 -3.09 -9.01 2.76
C TYR A 171 -2.10 -9.54 3.81
N SER A 172 -0.97 -10.12 3.36
CA SER A 172 0.09 -10.57 4.27
C SER A 172 0.72 -9.40 5.03
N ILE A 173 0.91 -8.23 4.40
CA ILE A 173 1.36 -7.01 5.08
C ILE A 173 0.41 -6.62 6.21
N VAL A 174 -0.91 -6.66 5.97
CA VAL A 174 -1.92 -6.36 7.00
C VAL A 174 -1.79 -7.33 8.17
N CYS A 175 -1.66 -8.64 7.90
CA CYS A 175 -1.44 -9.64 8.95
C CYS A 175 -0.14 -9.38 9.74
N LEU A 176 0.97 -9.09 9.07
CA LEU A 176 2.26 -8.81 9.71
C LEU A 176 2.20 -7.53 10.57
N ALA A 177 1.49 -6.51 10.11
CA ALA A 177 1.31 -5.26 10.83
C ALA A 177 0.45 -5.43 12.11
N VAL A 178 -0.49 -6.38 12.11
CA VAL A 178 -1.35 -6.69 13.27
C VAL A 178 -0.63 -7.61 14.27
N PHE A 179 -0.03 -8.70 13.81
CA PHE A 179 0.57 -9.70 14.70
C PHE A 179 1.97 -9.32 15.22
N GLN A 180 2.71 -8.47 14.49
CA GLN A 180 4.03 -7.93 14.89
C GLN A 180 4.97 -9.00 15.51
N PRO A 181 5.25 -10.10 14.78
CA PRO A 181 5.86 -11.31 15.36
C PRO A 181 7.29 -11.15 15.86
N MET A 182 7.99 -10.07 15.48
CA MET A 182 9.40 -9.82 15.80
C MET A 182 9.58 -8.63 16.76
N LYS A 183 8.66 -8.42 17.70
CA LYS A 183 8.94 -7.52 18.82
C LYS A 183 9.96 -8.19 19.74
N THR A 184 11.19 -7.70 19.72
CA THR A 184 12.18 -8.06 20.72
C THR A 184 11.67 -7.58 22.07
N LEU A 185 11.23 -8.50 22.93
CA LEU A 185 10.94 -8.19 24.32
C LEU A 185 12.28 -7.85 25.00
N PRO A 186 12.40 -6.75 25.75
CA PRO A 186 13.55 -6.55 26.61
C PRO A 186 13.60 -7.72 27.59
N ILE A 187 14.67 -8.52 27.52
CA ILE A 187 14.95 -9.56 28.50
C ILE A 187 15.21 -8.85 29.82
N SER A 188 14.19 -8.68 30.65
CA SER A 188 14.34 -8.28 32.04
C SER A 188 14.92 -9.48 32.78
N GLY A 189 16.26 -9.53 32.91
CA GLY A 189 16.89 -10.69 33.53
C GLY A 189 18.41 -10.62 33.60
N GLU A 190 18.97 -9.56 34.17
CA GLU A 190 20.31 -9.62 34.76
C GLU A 190 20.26 -9.08 36.19
N THR A 191 19.65 -9.85 37.10
CA THR A 191 19.97 -9.74 38.53
C THR A 191 21.36 -10.33 38.72
N THR A 192 22.38 -9.49 38.74
CA THR A 192 23.70 -9.81 39.32
C THR A 192 23.55 -10.04 40.83
N PRO A 193 23.79 -11.26 41.36
CA PRO A 193 23.93 -11.46 42.80
C PRO A 193 25.43 -11.40 43.13
N GLY A 194 25.93 -10.23 43.51
CA GLY A 194 27.35 -10.11 43.80
C GLY A 194 27.76 -8.73 44.27
N CYS A 195 27.34 -8.36 45.48
CA CYS A 195 28.09 -7.46 46.37
C CYS A 195 27.41 -7.46 47.74
N LEU A 196 27.87 -8.34 48.64
CA LEU A 196 27.70 -8.14 50.09
C LEU A 196 28.95 -7.39 50.58
N PRO A 197 28.81 -6.26 51.30
CA PRO A 197 29.93 -5.64 52.00
C PRO A 197 30.23 -6.43 53.28
N SER A 198 31.49 -6.84 53.40
CA SER A 198 32.15 -7.29 54.64
C SER A 198 32.40 -6.14 55.60
#